data_AF-F8P6R5-F1
#
_entry.id   AF-F8P6R5-F1
#
_cell.length_a   1.000
_cell.length_b   1.000
_cell.length_c   1.000
_cell.angle_alpha   90.00
_cell.angle_beta   90.00
_cell.angle_gamma   90.00
#
_symmetry.space_group_name_H-M   'P 1'
#
loop_
_entity.id
_entity.type
_entity.pdbx_description
1 polymer ?
#
loop_
_entity_poly.entity_id
_entity_poly.type
_entity_poly.pdbx_seq_one_letter_code
_entity_poly.pdbx_strand_id
1 'polypeptide(L)'
;MAMMLLHYCCRHYIFLGFLFLLSLPAFSLQRSALGIREFSPLSSAQILALVSSVDPLKNVDTRNPDSHLSKILIPRVVGTENSTSVRGHIVSALKSLNWHVEEDRFTDNTPLGPMTFTNIIATKNPSASRRVILSAHYDSKYFPKYPENQFVGATDSAAPCAMMLDVAEALNPLLESRQVRLEEGLEDDEDIADTTLQLVFFDGEEAFMTWTDTDSVYGARHLAEKWSSTYIPPNTKRRLMGHATSTEISTIEHLILLDLLGASKPSIRSYFLDTAWLFDAMVSAEQRLAESGAFQMVEDGASSLPSFFIPRTGSEFNYGYIGDDHIPFLHKGVNILHVIAYPFPSVWHALKDDASALDIPTMGRWNLILRVFLAEYLNLLPENSESPPTHERLQRSNAELWNFR
;
A
#
# COMPACT_ATOMS: atom_id res chain seq x y z
N MET A 1 22.07 20.55 75.70
CA MET A 1 21.43 19.57 74.79
C MET A 1 20.91 20.37 73.62
N ALA A 2 21.69 20.51 72.55
CA ALA A 2 21.70 19.57 71.42
C ALA A 2 20.33 19.61 70.70
N MET A 3 20.25 20.29 69.55
CA MET A 3 20.32 19.67 68.22
C MET A 3 19.14 18.76 67.91
N MET A 4 18.53 18.96 66.73
CA MET A 4 17.33 18.30 66.18
C MET A 4 16.03 18.85 66.80
N LEU A 5 15.07 19.40 66.07
CA LEU A 5 14.63 19.05 64.72
C LEU A 5 14.45 20.25 63.81
N LEU A 6 15.10 20.13 62.66
CA LEU A 6 14.90 20.88 61.44
C LEU A 6 13.44 20.84 60.96
N HIS A 7 12.95 22.01 60.54
CA HIS A 7 12.21 22.22 59.29
C HIS A 7 11.06 21.25 58.97
N TYR A 8 9.95 21.32 59.71
CA TYR A 8 8.66 20.78 59.24
C TYR A 8 7.53 21.66 59.77
N CYS A 9 7.14 22.67 58.98
CA CYS A 9 5.79 23.27 58.90
C CYS A 9 5.88 24.72 58.38
N CYS A 10 5.93 24.87 57.05
CA CYS A 10 5.33 25.98 56.28
C CYS A 10 5.94 26.01 54.88
N ARG A 11 5.51 25.07 54.03
CA ARG A 11 5.60 25.15 52.57
C ARG A 11 4.81 23.98 51.99
N HIS A 12 3.50 24.10 52.08
CA HIS A 12 2.55 23.35 51.26
C HIS A 12 1.76 24.41 50.50
N TYR A 13 1.45 24.12 49.23
CA TYR A 13 0.96 25.02 48.18
C TYR A 13 2.08 25.83 47.51
N ILE A 14 2.10 25.78 46.16
CA ILE A 14 3.14 26.24 45.22
C ILE A 14 4.27 25.22 44.99
N PHE A 15 3.92 24.01 44.54
CA PHE A 15 4.77 23.18 43.66
C PHE A 15 3.89 22.13 42.95
N LEU A 16 2.84 22.61 42.26
CA LEU A 16 1.88 21.78 41.52
C LEU A 16 1.59 22.34 40.11
N GLY A 17 2.56 23.04 39.54
CA GLY A 17 2.56 23.47 38.15
C GLY A 17 4.00 23.45 37.65
N PHE A 18 4.21 22.99 36.43
CA PHE A 18 5.51 22.73 35.76
C PHE A 18 6.08 21.30 35.83
N LEU A 19 5.24 20.30 35.56
CA LEU A 19 5.72 19.02 34.99
C LEU A 19 4.67 18.38 34.06
N PHE A 20 4.02 19.21 33.24
CA PHE A 20 3.06 18.78 32.21
C PHE A 20 3.28 19.50 30.87
N LEU A 21 4.55 19.78 30.55
CA LEU A 21 4.95 20.37 29.28
C LEU A 21 6.26 19.71 28.88
N LEU A 22 6.17 18.53 28.24
CA LEU A 22 7.16 17.98 27.30
C LEU A 22 6.75 16.61 26.70
N SER A 23 5.46 16.24 26.73
CA SER A 23 4.91 15.36 25.70
C SER A 23 4.17 16.25 24.70
N LEU A 24 4.93 17.06 23.96
CA LEU A 24 4.39 17.57 22.71
C LEU A 24 4.07 16.33 21.87
N PRO A 25 2.85 16.14 21.36
CA PRO A 25 2.66 15.16 20.30
C PRO A 25 3.69 15.54 19.24
N ALA A 26 4.52 14.58 18.83
CA ALA A 26 5.31 14.76 17.64
C ALA A 26 4.28 14.96 16.52
N PHE A 27 3.96 16.23 16.23
CA PHE A 27 3.32 16.60 15.00
C PHE A 27 4.31 16.16 13.94
N SER A 28 4.15 14.93 13.44
CA SER A 28 4.67 14.58 12.13
C SER A 28 4.02 15.59 11.20
N LEU A 29 4.75 16.65 10.90
CA LEU A 29 4.44 17.49 9.77
C LEU A 29 4.70 16.58 8.57
N GLN A 30 3.69 15.80 8.18
CA GLN A 30 3.57 15.23 6.85
C GLN A 30 3.57 16.43 5.90
N ARG A 31 4.76 16.93 5.59
CA ARG A 31 4.94 18.00 4.63
C ARG A 31 4.95 17.33 3.28
N SER A 32 3.77 16.91 2.84
CA SER A 32 3.60 16.47 1.47
C SER A 32 4.11 17.59 0.57
N ALA A 33 5.15 17.31 -0.22
CA ALA A 33 5.62 18.24 -1.23
C ALA A 33 4.59 18.37 -2.38
N LEU A 34 3.63 17.44 -2.45
CA LEU A 34 2.64 17.28 -3.50
C LEU A 34 1.23 17.38 -2.92
N GLY A 35 0.35 18.13 -3.58
CA GLY A 35 -1.04 18.29 -3.13
C GLY A 35 -1.91 17.06 -3.40
N ILE A 36 -3.21 17.23 -3.19
CA ILE A 36 -4.23 16.27 -3.66
C ILE A 36 -4.14 16.17 -5.19
N ARG A 37 -4.24 14.94 -5.71
CA ARG A 37 -4.33 14.69 -7.14
C ARG A 37 -5.78 14.51 -7.57
N GLU A 38 -6.13 15.08 -8.73
CA GLU A 38 -7.40 14.75 -9.39
C GLU A 38 -7.26 13.43 -10.16
N PHE A 39 -8.16 12.49 -9.90
CA PHE A 39 -8.24 11.25 -10.66
C PHE A 39 -9.16 11.44 -11.86
N SER A 40 -8.78 10.86 -12.99
CA SER A 40 -9.66 10.71 -14.16
C SER A 40 -10.48 9.43 -13.97
N PRO A 41 -11.76 9.50 -13.55
CA PRO A 41 -12.51 8.30 -13.23
C PRO A 41 -12.81 7.51 -14.50
N LEU A 42 -12.64 6.19 -14.45
CA LEU A 42 -13.03 5.30 -15.53
C LEU A 42 -14.55 5.34 -15.73
N SER A 43 -14.98 5.38 -16.99
CA SER A 43 -16.38 5.17 -17.37
C SER A 43 -16.82 3.74 -17.03
N SER A 44 -18.13 3.51 -16.89
CA SER A 44 -18.65 2.15 -16.63
C SER A 44 -18.21 1.13 -17.70
N ALA A 45 -18.08 1.56 -18.96
CA ALA A 45 -17.58 0.70 -20.05
C ALA A 45 -16.10 0.32 -19.86
N GLN A 46 -15.27 1.27 -19.41
CA GLN A 46 -13.86 1.01 -19.10
C GLN A 46 -13.69 0.16 -17.84
N ILE A 47 -14.52 0.38 -16.81
CA ILE A 47 -14.56 -0.49 -15.63
C ILE A 47 -14.85 -1.91 -16.07
N LEU A 48 -15.92 -2.14 -16.83
CA LEU A 48 -16.30 -3.47 -17.32
C LEU A 48 -15.19 -4.11 -18.18
N ALA A 49 -14.55 -3.34 -19.07
CA ALA A 49 -13.42 -3.81 -19.86
C ALA A 49 -12.23 -4.24 -18.97
N LEU A 50 -11.89 -3.43 -17.96
CA LEU A 50 -10.82 -3.72 -17.01
C LEU A 50 -11.10 -4.98 -16.20
N VAL A 51 -12.29 -5.07 -15.58
CA VAL A 51 -12.60 -6.18 -14.67
C VAL A 51 -12.80 -7.51 -15.40
N SER A 52 -13.15 -7.47 -16.69
CA SER A 52 -13.31 -8.67 -17.52
C SER A 52 -12.00 -9.21 -18.11
N SER A 53 -10.89 -8.46 -18.01
CA SER A 53 -9.61 -8.82 -18.65
C SER A 53 -8.94 -10.04 -18.04
N VAL A 54 -9.02 -10.18 -16.72
CA VAL A 54 -8.46 -11.28 -15.93
C VAL A 54 -9.49 -11.68 -14.89
N ASP A 55 -9.76 -12.98 -14.76
CA ASP A 55 -10.67 -13.49 -13.73
C ASP A 55 -10.23 -13.01 -12.34
N PRO A 56 -11.04 -12.21 -11.61
CA PRO A 56 -10.71 -11.68 -10.30
C PRO A 56 -10.59 -12.73 -9.20
N LEU A 57 -11.02 -13.97 -9.44
CA LEU A 57 -10.93 -15.07 -8.47
C LEU A 57 -9.72 -15.97 -8.72
N LYS A 58 -9.13 -15.95 -9.93
CA LYS A 58 -8.03 -16.86 -10.35
C LYS A 58 -6.91 -16.97 -9.32
N ASN A 59 -6.44 -15.81 -8.82
CA ASN A 59 -5.24 -15.73 -7.98
C ASN A 59 -5.53 -15.90 -6.48
N VAL A 60 -6.81 -15.91 -6.09
CA VAL A 60 -7.27 -16.03 -4.70
C VAL A 60 -8.12 -17.29 -4.46
N ASP A 61 -8.36 -18.14 -5.47
CA ASP A 61 -9.04 -19.42 -5.27
C ASP A 61 -8.09 -20.42 -4.59
N THR A 62 -8.41 -20.78 -3.34
CA THR A 62 -7.66 -21.74 -2.52
C THR A 62 -7.74 -23.18 -3.04
N ARG A 63 -8.66 -23.48 -3.96
CA ARG A 63 -8.81 -24.81 -4.59
C ARG A 63 -7.98 -24.92 -5.86
N ASN A 64 -7.55 -23.79 -6.43
CA ASN A 64 -6.64 -23.76 -7.57
C ASN A 64 -5.20 -23.85 -7.05
N PRO A 65 -4.47 -24.97 -7.25
CA PRO A 65 -3.10 -25.11 -6.77
C PRO A 65 -2.12 -24.15 -7.45
N ASP A 66 -2.51 -23.55 -8.58
CA ASP A 66 -1.70 -22.58 -9.33
C ASP A 66 -2.03 -21.13 -8.98
N SER A 67 -3.03 -20.88 -8.13
CA SER A 67 -3.31 -19.53 -7.64
C SER A 67 -2.16 -19.02 -6.77
N HIS A 68 -1.91 -17.71 -6.81
CA HIS A 68 -0.90 -17.09 -5.96
C HIS A 68 -1.15 -17.37 -4.48
N LEU A 69 -2.41 -17.28 -4.05
CA LEU A 69 -2.78 -17.58 -2.67
C LEU A 69 -2.39 -19.01 -2.27
N SER A 70 -2.66 -20.03 -3.08
CA SER A 70 -2.29 -21.42 -2.77
C SER A 70 -0.78 -21.63 -2.63
N LYS A 71 0.05 -20.82 -3.32
CA LYS A 71 1.52 -20.87 -3.18
C LYS A 71 2.02 -20.15 -1.92
N ILE A 72 1.25 -19.19 -1.39
CA ILE A 72 1.62 -18.35 -0.24
C ILE A 72 1.04 -18.89 1.07
N LEU A 73 -0.09 -19.60 1.02
CA LEU A 73 -0.89 -20.07 2.15
C LEU A 73 -0.27 -21.29 2.86
N ILE A 74 0.96 -21.11 3.33
CA ILE A 74 1.76 -22.06 4.11
C ILE A 74 2.44 -21.31 5.27
N PRO A 75 2.84 -21.99 6.36
CA PRO A 75 3.63 -21.35 7.41
C PRO A 75 4.94 -20.84 6.83
N ARG A 76 5.20 -19.54 6.94
CA ARG A 76 6.28 -18.83 6.23
C ARG A 76 7.04 -17.88 7.15
N VAL A 77 7.31 -18.35 8.38
CA VAL A 77 8.14 -17.67 9.36
C VAL A 77 9.50 -17.31 8.77
N VAL A 78 9.99 -16.12 9.09
CA VAL A 78 11.33 -15.61 8.69
C VAL A 78 12.41 -16.69 8.88
N GLY A 79 13.26 -16.86 7.86
CA GLY A 79 14.39 -17.79 7.90
C GLY A 79 14.05 -19.26 7.61
N THR A 80 12.77 -19.60 7.41
CA THR A 80 12.37 -20.97 7.02
C THR A 80 12.50 -21.22 5.51
N GLU A 81 12.53 -22.50 5.11
CA GLU A 81 12.49 -22.90 3.69
C GLU A 81 11.17 -22.48 3.01
N ASN A 82 10.07 -22.49 3.75
CA ASN A 82 8.77 -22.03 3.25
C ASN A 82 8.78 -20.52 2.98
N SER A 83 9.31 -19.70 3.89
CA SER A 83 9.51 -18.26 3.64
C SER A 83 10.35 -18.02 2.37
N THR A 84 11.44 -18.79 2.20
CA THR A 84 12.25 -18.73 0.97
C THR A 84 11.49 -19.15 -0.28
N SER A 85 10.62 -20.15 -0.19
CA SER A 85 9.79 -20.62 -1.30
C SER A 85 8.74 -19.58 -1.71
N VAL A 86 8.08 -18.95 -0.73
CA VAL A 86 7.12 -17.86 -0.95
C VAL A 86 7.81 -16.65 -1.58
N ARG A 87 8.97 -16.23 -1.05
CA ARG A 87 9.78 -15.17 -1.66
C ARG A 87 10.13 -15.48 -3.12
N GLY A 88 10.59 -16.71 -3.38
CA GLY A 88 10.92 -17.18 -4.73
C GLY A 88 9.73 -17.12 -5.69
N HIS A 89 8.54 -17.51 -5.22
CA HIS A 89 7.29 -17.42 -5.99
C HIS A 89 6.95 -15.97 -6.35
N ILE A 90 6.93 -15.05 -5.37
CA ILE A 90 6.63 -13.62 -5.57
C ILE A 90 7.63 -13.01 -6.57
N VAL A 91 8.93 -13.22 -6.36
CA VAL A 91 9.99 -12.70 -7.25
C VAL A 91 9.83 -13.25 -8.67
N SER A 92 9.55 -14.55 -8.82
CA SER A 92 9.38 -15.17 -10.13
C SER A 92 8.17 -14.62 -10.87
N ALA A 93 7.02 -14.48 -10.19
CA ALA A 93 5.79 -13.98 -10.79
C ALA A 93 5.95 -12.54 -11.31
N LEU A 94 6.62 -11.67 -10.55
CA LEU A 94 6.82 -10.28 -10.94
C LEU A 94 7.87 -10.14 -12.05
N LYS A 95 8.94 -10.93 -12.02
CA LYS A 95 9.92 -10.98 -13.11
C LYS A 95 9.31 -11.48 -14.42
N SER A 96 8.39 -12.45 -14.39
CA SER A 96 7.72 -12.91 -15.62
C SER A 96 6.78 -11.86 -16.24
N LEU A 97 6.38 -10.84 -15.47
CA LEU A 97 5.63 -9.67 -15.94
C LEU A 97 6.55 -8.50 -16.35
N ASN A 98 7.86 -8.74 -16.45
CA ASN A 98 8.86 -7.72 -16.79
C ASN A 98 8.87 -6.54 -15.79
N TRP A 99 8.73 -6.82 -14.50
CA TRP A 99 8.99 -5.86 -13.43
C TRP A 99 10.46 -5.91 -13.02
N HIS A 100 11.01 -4.75 -12.63
CA HIS A 100 12.33 -4.70 -12.00
C HIS A 100 12.21 -5.07 -10.53
N VAL A 101 12.81 -6.19 -10.13
CA VAL A 101 12.68 -6.74 -8.77
C VAL A 101 14.02 -6.73 -8.06
N GLU A 102 14.04 -6.08 -6.89
CA GLU A 102 15.15 -6.02 -5.95
C GLU A 102 14.80 -6.79 -4.67
N GLU A 103 15.80 -7.50 -4.12
CA GLU A 103 15.71 -8.16 -2.82
C GLU A 103 16.58 -7.37 -1.82
N ASP A 104 15.94 -6.70 -0.86
CA ASP A 104 16.62 -5.95 0.20
C ASP A 104 16.90 -6.88 1.38
N ARG A 105 18.07 -7.52 1.35
CA ARG A 105 18.49 -8.52 2.33
C ARG A 105 19.38 -7.92 3.41
N PHE A 106 19.03 -8.15 4.67
CA PHE A 106 19.77 -7.65 5.84
C PHE A 106 19.67 -8.61 7.03
N THR A 107 20.51 -8.40 8.05
CA THR A 107 20.47 -9.16 9.31
C THR A 107 20.19 -8.20 10.45
N ASP A 108 19.25 -8.55 11.32
CA ASP A 108 18.94 -7.81 12.55
C ASP A 108 18.85 -8.76 13.75
N ASN A 109 18.97 -8.23 14.95
CA ASN A 109 18.83 -8.99 16.19
C ASN A 109 17.35 -9.14 16.55
N THR A 110 16.94 -10.35 16.87
CA THR A 110 15.61 -10.65 17.41
C THR A 110 15.73 -11.23 18.81
N PRO A 111 14.64 -11.36 19.58
CA PRO A 111 14.65 -12.09 20.85
C PRO A 111 15.12 -13.54 20.75
N LEU A 112 15.10 -14.13 19.55
CA LEU A 112 15.55 -15.50 19.27
C LEU A 112 16.99 -15.57 18.74
N GLY A 113 17.67 -14.43 18.62
CA GLY A 113 19.01 -14.29 18.06
C GLY A 113 19.02 -13.57 16.71
N PRO A 114 20.19 -13.42 16.07
CA PRO A 114 20.28 -12.75 14.78
C PRO A 114 19.55 -13.54 13.69
N MET A 115 18.71 -12.86 12.92
CA MET A 115 17.97 -13.42 11.79
C MET A 115 18.20 -12.62 10.52
N THR A 116 18.06 -13.28 9.37
CA THR A 116 18.19 -12.63 8.06
C THR A 116 16.81 -12.42 7.46
N PHE A 117 16.50 -11.17 7.17
CA PHE A 117 15.26 -10.71 6.55
C PHE A 117 15.52 -10.36 5.09
N THR A 118 14.49 -10.39 4.25
CA THR A 118 14.58 -10.00 2.84
C THR A 118 13.27 -9.38 2.37
N ASN A 119 13.21 -8.05 2.30
CA ASN A 119 12.09 -7.38 1.64
C ASN A 119 12.15 -7.61 0.12
N ILE A 120 11.01 -7.64 -0.54
CA ILE A 120 10.91 -7.70 -2.01
C ILE A 120 10.37 -6.36 -2.50
N ILE A 121 11.12 -5.70 -3.38
CA ILE A 121 10.73 -4.42 -3.99
C ILE A 121 10.62 -4.64 -5.50
N ALA A 122 9.41 -4.53 -6.05
CA ALA A 122 9.16 -4.64 -7.48
C ALA A 122 8.67 -3.31 -8.04
N THR A 123 9.38 -2.75 -9.02
CA THR A 123 9.07 -1.45 -9.62
C THR A 123 8.77 -1.63 -11.10
N LYS A 124 7.61 -1.16 -11.58
CA LYS A 124 7.26 -1.33 -13.00
C LYS A 124 8.12 -0.47 -13.93
N ASN A 125 8.33 0.81 -13.59
CA ASN A 125 9.24 1.69 -14.33
C ASN A 125 10.27 2.34 -13.37
N PRO A 126 11.47 1.77 -13.23
CA PRO A 126 12.54 2.32 -12.37
C PRO A 126 13.04 3.72 -12.75
N SER A 127 12.76 4.19 -13.98
CA SER A 127 13.17 5.53 -14.43
C SER A 127 12.20 6.64 -14.04
N ALA A 128 10.99 6.29 -13.58
CA ALA A 128 10.00 7.23 -13.10
C ALA A 128 10.53 8.01 -11.88
N SER A 129 10.18 9.29 -11.78
CA SER A 129 10.72 10.16 -10.73
C SER A 129 10.03 9.96 -9.38
N ARG A 130 8.80 9.41 -9.40
CA ARG A 130 7.96 9.12 -8.24
C ARG A 130 7.33 7.74 -8.32
N ARG A 131 6.89 7.26 -7.16
CA ARG A 131 6.21 5.97 -7.01
C ARG A 131 5.04 6.06 -6.04
N VAL A 132 3.91 5.46 -6.45
CA VAL A 132 2.89 5.01 -5.51
C VAL A 132 3.23 3.58 -5.12
N ILE A 133 3.25 3.31 -3.82
CA ILE A 133 3.57 1.99 -3.27
C ILE A 133 2.28 1.30 -2.87
N LEU A 134 2.07 0.08 -3.36
CA LEU A 134 1.15 -0.88 -2.76
C LEU A 134 1.99 -1.90 -1.98
N SER A 135 1.61 -2.19 -0.74
CA SER A 135 2.44 -2.99 0.16
C SER A 135 1.62 -3.91 1.07
N ALA A 136 2.27 -4.98 1.52
CA ALA A 136 1.83 -5.90 2.56
C ALA A 136 3.08 -6.62 3.10
N HIS A 137 2.97 -7.31 4.23
CA HIS A 137 4.02 -8.21 4.70
C HIS A 137 3.78 -9.63 4.18
N TYR A 138 4.86 -10.35 3.85
CA TYR A 138 4.77 -11.72 3.35
C TYR A 138 5.21 -12.77 4.37
N ASP A 139 5.75 -12.39 5.53
CA ASP A 139 6.00 -13.37 6.58
C ASP A 139 4.69 -13.86 7.22
N SER A 140 4.81 -14.83 8.12
CA SER A 140 3.72 -15.25 8.99
C SER A 140 4.26 -15.36 10.41
N LYS A 141 3.43 -14.99 11.39
CA LYS A 141 3.82 -14.97 12.80
C LYS A 141 4.47 -16.26 13.28
N TYR A 142 5.57 -16.11 14.00
CA TYR A 142 6.20 -17.22 14.72
C TYR A 142 5.39 -17.60 15.96
N PHE A 143 5.02 -18.88 16.06
CA PHE A 143 4.56 -19.49 17.29
C PHE A 143 5.49 -20.64 17.68
N PRO A 144 5.88 -20.77 18.97
CA PRO A 144 6.93 -21.69 19.38
C PRO A 144 6.48 -23.16 19.51
N LYS A 145 5.18 -23.43 19.62
CA LYS A 145 4.65 -24.75 19.99
C LYS A 145 3.66 -25.26 18.97
N TYR A 146 3.60 -26.58 18.82
CA TYR A 146 2.56 -27.25 18.06
C TYR A 146 1.26 -27.31 18.90
N PRO A 147 0.07 -27.10 18.29
CA PRO A 147 -0.16 -26.89 16.86
C PRO A 147 0.04 -25.45 16.36
N GLU A 148 0.20 -24.46 17.24
CA GLU A 148 0.22 -23.02 16.88
C GLU A 148 1.31 -22.65 15.87
N ASN A 149 2.44 -23.36 15.86
CA ASN A 149 3.53 -23.18 14.91
C ASN A 149 3.20 -23.58 13.46
N GLN A 150 1.99 -24.09 13.22
CA GLN A 150 1.42 -24.32 11.89
C GLN A 150 0.58 -23.12 11.41
N PHE A 151 0.60 -21.99 12.12
CA PHE A 151 -0.07 -20.77 11.72
C PHE A 151 0.35 -20.34 10.31
N VAL A 152 -0.64 -20.14 9.43
CA VAL A 152 -0.41 -19.72 8.05
C VAL A 152 -0.70 -18.25 7.82
N GLY A 153 -1.44 -17.56 8.70
CA GLY A 153 -1.79 -16.15 8.51
C GLY A 153 -2.48 -15.91 7.16
N ALA A 154 -3.67 -16.49 7.00
CA ALA A 154 -4.41 -16.42 5.75
C ALA A 154 -4.83 -14.99 5.42
N THR A 155 -5.39 -14.28 6.40
CA THR A 155 -5.68 -12.84 6.30
C THR A 155 -4.45 -11.96 6.56
N ASP A 156 -3.41 -12.56 7.16
CA ASP A 156 -2.29 -11.90 7.85
C ASP A 156 -0.91 -12.41 7.35
N SER A 157 -0.41 -12.02 6.18
CA SER A 157 -1.07 -11.29 5.09
C SER A 157 -1.00 -12.06 3.76
N ALA A 158 -1.33 -13.35 3.78
CA ALA A 158 -1.31 -14.19 2.56
C ALA A 158 -2.29 -13.69 1.48
N ALA A 159 -3.52 -13.35 1.87
CA ALA A 159 -4.53 -12.79 0.98
C ALA A 159 -4.11 -11.42 0.42
N PRO A 160 -3.67 -10.42 1.23
CA PRO A 160 -3.06 -9.19 0.71
C PRO A 160 -1.94 -9.43 -0.30
N CYS A 161 -0.99 -10.35 -0.03
CA CYS A 161 0.08 -10.66 -0.97
C CYS A 161 -0.45 -11.20 -2.31
N ALA A 162 -1.46 -12.07 -2.28
CA ALA A 162 -2.10 -12.60 -3.49
C ALA A 162 -2.86 -11.51 -4.26
N MET A 163 -3.52 -10.57 -3.58
CA MET A 163 -4.18 -9.42 -4.19
C MET A 163 -3.19 -8.47 -4.89
N MET A 164 -2.01 -8.26 -4.29
CA MET A 164 -0.96 -7.45 -4.91
C MET A 164 -0.42 -8.07 -6.20
N LEU A 165 -0.24 -9.40 -6.22
CA LEU A 165 0.16 -10.12 -7.43
C LEU A 165 -0.97 -10.13 -8.48
N ASP A 166 -2.23 -10.20 -8.07
CA ASP A 166 -3.38 -10.04 -8.96
C ASP A 166 -3.39 -8.67 -9.65
N VAL A 167 -3.18 -7.59 -8.89
CA VAL A 167 -3.02 -6.24 -9.42
C VAL A 167 -1.88 -6.20 -10.44
N ALA A 168 -0.74 -6.81 -10.13
CA ALA A 168 0.40 -6.86 -11.05
C ALA A 168 0.02 -7.54 -12.37
N GLU A 169 -0.62 -8.72 -12.33
CA GLU A 169 -1.05 -9.46 -13.52
C GLU A 169 -2.10 -8.68 -14.33
N ALA A 170 -3.17 -8.22 -13.67
CA ALA A 170 -4.33 -7.62 -14.32
C ALA A 170 -4.02 -6.25 -14.94
N LEU A 171 -3.16 -5.45 -14.29
CA LEU A 171 -2.80 -4.13 -14.80
C LEU A 171 -1.58 -4.14 -15.72
N ASN A 172 -0.83 -5.26 -15.83
CA ASN A 172 0.42 -5.31 -16.60
C ASN A 172 0.27 -4.82 -18.05
N PRO A 173 -0.74 -5.27 -18.84
CA PRO A 173 -0.90 -4.80 -20.22
C PRO A 173 -1.14 -3.30 -20.30
N LEU A 174 -1.91 -2.73 -19.35
CA LEU A 174 -2.22 -1.30 -19.34
C LEU A 174 -1.02 -0.45 -18.89
N LEU A 175 -0.21 -0.96 -17.96
CA LEU A 175 1.06 -0.36 -17.56
C LEU A 175 2.06 -0.33 -18.71
N GLU A 176 2.11 -1.39 -19.53
CA GLU A 176 2.95 -1.45 -20.73
C GLU A 176 2.47 -0.50 -21.81
N SER A 177 1.16 -0.48 -22.11
CA SER A 177 0.58 0.50 -23.04
C SER A 177 0.83 1.93 -22.58
N ARG A 178 0.75 2.21 -21.27
CA ARG A 178 1.09 3.52 -20.72
C ARG A 178 2.56 3.87 -20.92
N GLN A 179 3.47 2.93 -20.71
CA GLN A 179 4.90 3.16 -20.94
C GLN A 179 5.16 3.58 -22.39
N VAL A 180 4.52 2.94 -23.37
CA VAL A 180 4.59 3.34 -24.78
C VAL A 180 4.08 4.77 -24.99
N ARG A 181 2.92 5.13 -24.42
CA ARG A 181 2.38 6.51 -24.52
C ARG A 181 3.34 7.55 -23.96
N LEU A 182 4.03 7.25 -22.86
CA LEU A 182 5.02 8.15 -22.25
C LEU A 182 6.26 8.34 -23.13
N GLU A 183 6.72 7.27 -23.79
CA GLU A 183 7.86 7.32 -24.71
C GLU A 183 7.54 8.08 -26.00
N GLU A 184 6.29 7.99 -26.46
CA GLU A 184 5.78 8.74 -27.61
C GLU A 184 5.40 10.20 -27.29
N GLY A 185 5.41 10.58 -26.01
CA GLY A 185 5.06 11.93 -25.57
C GLY A 185 3.57 12.26 -25.69
N LEU A 186 2.70 11.25 -25.52
CA LEU A 186 1.23 11.37 -25.61
C LEU A 186 0.55 11.68 -24.26
N GLU A 187 1.31 11.77 -23.18
CA GLU A 187 0.82 12.17 -21.85
C GLU A 187 1.37 13.57 -21.54
N ASP A 188 0.49 14.56 -21.59
CA ASP A 188 0.84 15.98 -21.36
C ASP A 188 0.90 16.36 -19.87
N ASP A 189 0.33 15.53 -19.00
CA ASP A 189 0.33 15.75 -17.55
C ASP A 189 1.65 15.23 -16.96
N GLU A 190 2.55 16.17 -16.60
CA GLU A 190 3.83 15.86 -15.98
C GLU A 190 3.69 15.08 -14.68
N ASP A 191 2.65 15.36 -13.88
CA ASP A 191 2.45 14.66 -12.62
C ASP A 191 2.10 13.18 -12.86
N ILE A 192 1.28 12.92 -13.88
CA ILE A 192 0.98 11.56 -14.30
C ILE A 192 2.27 10.93 -14.85
N ALA A 193 2.92 11.58 -15.81
CA ALA A 193 4.04 11.02 -16.56
C ALA A 193 5.23 10.57 -15.69
N ASP A 194 5.40 11.20 -14.53
CA ASP A 194 6.52 10.98 -13.62
C ASP A 194 6.29 9.89 -12.56
N THR A 195 5.06 9.36 -12.44
CA THR A 195 4.71 8.36 -11.41
C THR A 195 4.62 6.93 -11.97
N THR A 196 5.13 5.97 -11.21
CA THR A 196 5.01 4.51 -11.47
C THR A 196 4.39 3.76 -10.29
N LEU A 197 4.00 2.50 -10.52
CA LEU A 197 3.61 1.56 -9.48
C LEU A 197 4.84 0.82 -8.94
N GLN A 198 4.95 0.74 -7.63
CA GLN A 198 5.88 -0.11 -6.93
C GLN A 198 5.12 -1.02 -5.96
N LEU A 199 5.50 -2.29 -5.92
CA LEU A 199 5.01 -3.26 -4.94
C LEU A 199 6.12 -3.52 -3.92
N VAL A 200 5.79 -3.48 -2.64
CA VAL A 200 6.72 -3.81 -1.56
C VAL A 200 6.12 -4.91 -0.69
N PHE A 201 6.82 -6.06 -0.64
CA PHE A 201 6.48 -7.15 0.27
C PHE A 201 7.49 -7.13 1.41
N PHE A 202 7.05 -6.68 2.58
CA PHE A 202 7.90 -6.59 3.77
C PHE A 202 8.14 -7.98 4.39
N ASP A 203 9.33 -8.18 4.94
CA ASP A 203 9.67 -9.38 5.71
C ASP A 203 9.83 -9.05 7.18
N GLY A 204 9.35 -9.93 8.05
CA GLY A 204 9.40 -9.74 9.50
C GLY A 204 8.60 -8.53 9.96
N GLU A 205 7.34 -8.40 9.55
CA GLU A 205 6.40 -7.50 10.22
C GLU A 205 6.20 -7.96 11.67
N GLU A 206 6.04 -9.27 11.83
CA GLU A 206 5.58 -9.85 13.06
C GLU A 206 6.64 -9.84 14.17
N ALA A 207 6.17 -9.60 15.39
CA ALA A 207 6.97 -9.84 16.58
C ALA A 207 7.27 -11.33 16.75
N PHE A 208 8.54 -11.67 17.04
CA PHE A 208 8.91 -13.05 17.37
C PHE A 208 8.46 -13.48 18.76
N MET A 209 8.41 -12.54 19.70
CA MET A 209 7.98 -12.80 21.08
C MET A 209 6.90 -11.83 21.53
N THR A 210 7.22 -10.55 21.67
CA THR A 210 6.29 -9.55 22.19
C THR A 210 6.44 -8.27 21.40
N TRP A 211 5.34 -7.80 20.84
CA TRP A 211 5.32 -6.58 20.04
C TRP A 211 5.90 -5.40 20.83
N THR A 212 7.01 -4.87 20.35
CA THR A 212 7.71 -3.69 20.88
C THR A 212 8.37 -2.96 19.72
N ASP A 213 8.81 -1.72 19.92
CA ASP A 213 9.50 -0.92 18.89
C ASP A 213 10.74 -1.60 18.27
N THR A 214 11.30 -2.61 18.95
CA THR A 214 12.47 -3.39 18.50
C THR A 214 12.15 -4.83 18.10
N ASP A 215 10.98 -5.36 18.47
CA ASP A 215 10.49 -6.70 18.10
C ASP A 215 9.20 -6.58 17.30
N SER A 216 9.30 -5.88 16.18
CA SER A 216 8.28 -5.76 15.13
C SER A 216 8.85 -5.02 13.91
N VAL A 217 8.12 -5.09 12.80
CA VAL A 217 8.29 -4.29 11.58
C VAL A 217 9.76 -4.19 11.13
N TYR A 218 10.49 -5.30 11.22
CA TYR A 218 11.93 -5.37 10.95
C TYR A 218 12.22 -4.92 9.52
N GLY A 219 11.50 -5.49 8.55
CA GLY A 219 11.59 -5.16 7.14
C GLY A 219 11.33 -3.69 6.85
N ALA A 220 10.22 -3.14 7.34
CA ALA A 220 9.85 -1.75 7.14
C ALA A 220 10.81 -0.77 7.83
N ARG A 221 11.26 -1.05 9.07
CA ARG A 221 12.26 -0.22 9.78
C ARG A 221 13.55 -0.11 8.97
N HIS A 222 14.06 -1.24 8.49
CA HIS A 222 15.27 -1.28 7.67
C HIS A 222 15.09 -0.50 6.37
N LEU A 223 14.01 -0.79 5.62
CA LEU A 223 13.81 -0.20 4.30
C LEU A 223 13.56 1.31 4.37
N ALA A 224 12.77 1.78 5.34
CA ALA A 224 12.55 3.21 5.55
C ALA A 224 13.85 3.95 5.90
N GLU A 225 14.71 3.37 6.76
CA GLU A 225 15.99 3.98 7.09
C GLU A 225 16.94 4.00 5.88
N LYS A 226 17.05 2.87 5.17
CA LYS A 226 17.84 2.75 3.93
C LYS A 226 17.42 3.79 2.90
N TRP A 227 16.13 3.90 2.62
CA TRP A 227 15.64 4.86 1.62
C TRP A 227 15.72 6.31 2.10
N SER A 228 15.66 6.57 3.41
CA SER A 228 15.87 7.93 3.93
C SER A 228 17.31 8.41 3.81
N SER A 229 18.28 7.50 3.66
CA SER A 229 19.72 7.78 3.56
C SER A 229 20.33 7.50 2.17
N THR A 230 19.57 6.91 1.25
CA THR A 230 20.02 6.65 -0.14
C THR A 230 19.73 7.86 -1.02
N TYR A 231 20.78 8.60 -1.41
CA TYR A 231 20.65 9.77 -2.27
C TYR A 231 20.45 9.41 -3.74
N ILE A 232 19.56 10.14 -4.42
CA ILE A 232 19.28 9.97 -5.84
C ILE A 232 20.07 11.01 -6.65
N PRO A 233 20.80 10.61 -7.71
CA PRO A 233 21.42 11.54 -8.63
C PRO A 233 20.39 12.52 -9.25
N PRO A 234 20.79 13.73 -9.63
CA PRO A 234 19.90 14.67 -10.31
C PRO A 234 19.35 14.05 -11.61
N ASN A 235 18.04 13.81 -11.67
CA ASN A 235 17.38 13.34 -12.88
C ASN A 235 17.11 14.52 -13.83
N THR A 236 17.43 14.38 -15.12
CA THR A 236 17.21 15.42 -16.15
C THR A 236 15.75 15.86 -16.30
N LYS A 237 14.77 15.02 -15.93
CA LYS A 237 13.34 15.35 -15.89
C LYS A 237 12.90 16.05 -14.59
N ARG A 238 13.70 15.98 -13.52
CA ARG A 238 13.41 16.53 -12.18
C ARG A 238 13.82 18.01 -12.04
N ARG A 239 13.54 18.84 -13.06
CA ARG A 239 14.06 20.22 -13.14
C ARG A 239 13.49 21.21 -12.11
N LEU A 240 12.37 20.88 -11.46
CA LEU A 240 11.64 21.82 -10.59
C LEU A 240 11.86 21.61 -9.08
N MET A 241 12.49 20.51 -8.65
CA MET A 241 12.85 20.34 -7.24
C MET A 241 14.21 21.01 -6.99
N GLY A 242 14.18 22.21 -6.40
CA GLY A 242 15.38 22.97 -6.09
C GLY A 242 16.36 22.15 -5.25
N HIS A 243 17.60 22.01 -5.74
CA HIS A 243 18.90 21.56 -5.19
C HIS A 243 19.02 20.82 -3.83
N ALA A 244 17.93 20.37 -3.20
CA ALA A 244 17.95 19.49 -2.06
C ALA A 244 18.35 18.11 -2.57
N THR A 245 19.30 17.49 -1.89
CA THR A 245 19.71 16.12 -2.12
C THR A 245 18.52 15.19 -1.87
N SER A 246 17.71 14.92 -2.90
CA SER A 246 16.56 14.03 -2.85
C SER A 246 17.03 12.61 -2.52
N THR A 247 16.36 11.96 -1.58
CA THR A 247 16.61 10.56 -1.23
C THR A 247 15.51 9.66 -1.77
N GLU A 248 15.76 8.36 -1.81
CA GLU A 248 14.77 7.35 -2.23
C GLU A 248 13.43 7.51 -1.50
N ILE A 249 13.42 7.83 -0.21
CA ILE A 249 12.15 7.99 0.52
C ILE A 249 11.31 9.17 0.01
N SER A 250 11.97 10.21 -0.52
CA SER A 250 11.30 11.41 -1.03
C SER A 250 10.57 11.21 -2.36
N THR A 251 10.79 10.08 -3.05
CA THR A 251 10.06 9.76 -4.29
C THR A 251 8.76 9.01 -4.03
N ILE A 252 8.48 8.64 -2.78
CA ILE A 252 7.25 7.95 -2.41
C ILE A 252 6.13 8.99 -2.34
N GLU A 253 5.19 8.90 -3.26
CA GLU A 253 4.03 9.79 -3.31
C GLU A 253 3.02 9.39 -2.22
N HIS A 254 2.65 8.11 -2.21
CA HIS A 254 1.82 7.49 -1.18
C HIS A 254 2.25 6.05 -0.95
N LEU A 255 2.17 5.60 0.30
CA LEU A 255 2.28 4.20 0.69
C LEU A 255 0.90 3.69 1.07
N ILE A 256 0.40 2.73 0.29
CA ILE A 256 -0.86 2.03 0.51
C ILE A 256 -0.52 0.68 1.12
N LEU A 257 -0.90 0.47 2.38
CA LEU A 257 -0.60 -0.75 3.13
C LEU A 257 -1.87 -1.59 3.28
N LEU A 258 -1.83 -2.81 2.76
CA LEU A 258 -2.89 -3.80 2.89
C LEU A 258 -2.54 -4.74 4.04
N ASP A 259 -3.45 -4.90 5.00
CA ASP A 259 -3.26 -5.83 6.11
C ASP A 259 -4.61 -6.37 6.63
N LEU A 260 -4.60 -7.59 7.17
CA LEU A 260 -5.76 -8.29 7.74
C LEU A 260 -7.00 -8.31 6.83
N LEU A 261 -6.79 -8.54 5.53
CA LEU A 261 -7.85 -8.62 4.52
C LEU A 261 -8.12 -10.08 4.11
N GLY A 262 -9.35 -10.35 3.68
CA GLY A 262 -9.77 -11.64 3.13
C GLY A 262 -10.90 -12.32 3.90
N ALA A 263 -11.11 -11.96 5.16
CA ALA A 263 -12.30 -12.39 5.92
C ALA A 263 -13.58 -11.70 5.39
N SER A 264 -14.73 -12.37 5.56
CA SER A 264 -16.02 -11.86 5.07
C SER A 264 -16.41 -10.52 5.71
N LYS A 265 -17.00 -9.62 4.91
CA LYS A 265 -17.62 -8.36 5.38
C LYS A 265 -16.65 -7.49 6.23
N PRO A 266 -15.47 -7.15 5.71
CA PRO A 266 -14.55 -6.26 6.41
C PRO A 266 -15.16 -4.87 6.54
N SER A 267 -14.63 -4.09 7.47
CA SER A 267 -14.97 -2.68 7.64
C SER A 267 -13.68 -1.88 7.70
N ILE A 268 -13.50 -0.95 6.77
CA ILE A 268 -12.30 -0.13 6.61
C ILE A 268 -12.64 1.30 6.96
N ARG A 269 -11.75 1.98 7.70
CA ARG A 269 -11.90 3.39 8.07
C ARG A 269 -10.78 4.23 7.48
N SER A 270 -11.01 5.53 7.41
CA SER A 270 -9.94 6.48 7.11
C SER A 270 -9.12 6.74 8.37
N TYR A 271 -7.82 6.42 8.33
CA TYR A 271 -6.90 6.55 9.46
C TYR A 271 -6.16 7.89 9.50
N PHE A 272 -5.96 8.53 8.35
CA PHE A 272 -5.14 9.74 8.22
C PHE A 272 -5.86 10.81 7.40
N LEU A 273 -5.89 12.04 7.92
CA LEU A 273 -6.54 13.17 7.25
C LEU A 273 -5.87 13.51 5.91
N ASP A 274 -4.54 13.40 5.83
CA ASP A 274 -3.75 13.80 4.66
C ASP A 274 -3.97 12.88 3.43
N THR A 275 -4.43 11.65 3.65
CA THR A 275 -4.77 10.67 2.60
C THR A 275 -6.25 10.33 2.59
N ALA A 276 -7.08 11.08 3.31
CA ALA A 276 -8.50 10.77 3.41
C ALA A 276 -9.23 10.91 2.06
N TRP A 277 -8.70 11.73 1.15
CA TRP A 277 -9.16 11.81 -0.24
C TRP A 277 -8.84 10.54 -1.06
N LEU A 278 -7.74 9.83 -0.77
CA LEU A 278 -7.46 8.52 -1.37
C LEU A 278 -8.42 7.46 -0.86
N PHE A 279 -8.76 7.51 0.43
CA PHE A 279 -9.82 6.68 0.99
C PHE A 279 -11.15 6.94 0.26
N ASP A 280 -11.54 8.20 0.06
CA ASP A 280 -12.76 8.57 -0.68
C ASP A 280 -12.71 8.09 -2.14
N ALA A 281 -11.55 8.13 -2.78
CA ALA A 281 -11.38 7.59 -4.13
C ALA A 281 -11.57 6.06 -4.18
N MET A 282 -11.11 5.33 -3.17
CA MET A 282 -11.35 3.88 -3.06
C MET A 282 -12.83 3.56 -2.78
N VAL A 283 -13.50 4.36 -1.96
CA VAL A 283 -14.97 4.31 -1.74
C VAL A 283 -15.71 4.54 -3.07
N SER A 284 -15.30 5.55 -3.84
CA SER A 284 -15.90 5.86 -5.14
C SER A 284 -15.71 4.73 -6.14
N ALA A 285 -14.54 4.07 -6.14
CA ALA A 285 -14.29 2.89 -6.97
C ALA A 285 -15.24 1.73 -6.61
N GLU A 286 -15.43 1.43 -5.32
CA GLU A 286 -16.39 0.41 -4.87
C GLU A 286 -17.81 0.73 -5.34
N GLN A 287 -18.27 1.97 -5.16
CA GLN A 287 -19.61 2.38 -5.55
C GLN A 287 -19.82 2.22 -7.06
N ARG A 288 -18.87 2.67 -7.89
CA ARG A 288 -18.99 2.57 -9.35
C ARG A 288 -18.91 1.14 -9.86
N LEU A 289 -18.14 0.26 -9.20
CA LEU A 289 -18.15 -1.18 -9.48
C LEU A 289 -19.52 -1.81 -9.19
N ALA A 290 -20.17 -1.40 -8.10
CA ALA A 290 -21.53 -1.85 -7.79
C ALA A 290 -22.53 -1.36 -8.85
N GLU A 291 -22.48 -0.07 -9.21
CA GLU A 291 -23.35 0.55 -10.21
C GLU A 291 -23.16 -0.04 -11.61
N SER A 292 -21.94 -0.44 -11.98
CA SER A 292 -21.66 -1.10 -13.27
C SER A 292 -22.05 -2.58 -13.29
N GLY A 293 -22.46 -3.16 -12.15
CA GLY A 293 -22.77 -4.58 -12.03
C GLY A 293 -21.54 -5.50 -11.98
N ALA A 294 -20.33 -4.96 -11.82
CA ALA A 294 -19.09 -5.74 -11.85
C ALA A 294 -19.01 -6.79 -10.73
N PHE A 295 -19.67 -6.56 -9.59
CA PHE A 295 -19.68 -7.53 -8.49
C PHE A 295 -20.43 -8.83 -8.79
N GLN A 296 -21.27 -8.87 -9.84
CA GLN A 296 -21.89 -10.12 -10.30
C GLN A 296 -20.86 -11.15 -10.79
N MET A 297 -19.63 -10.72 -11.11
CA MET A 297 -18.53 -11.60 -11.52
C MET A 297 -17.94 -12.41 -10.35
N VAL A 298 -18.12 -11.95 -9.12
CA VAL A 298 -17.50 -12.54 -7.92
C VAL A 298 -18.54 -13.04 -6.93
N GLU A 299 -19.79 -12.61 -7.04
CA GLU A 299 -20.88 -13.01 -6.16
C GLU A 299 -22.21 -13.12 -6.91
N ASP A 300 -22.68 -14.36 -7.13
CA ASP A 300 -23.93 -14.65 -7.82
C ASP A 300 -25.15 -14.14 -7.02
N GLY A 301 -26.04 -13.39 -7.68
CA GLY A 301 -27.35 -13.02 -7.12
C GLY A 301 -27.32 -11.87 -6.09
N ALA A 302 -26.20 -11.18 -5.94
CA ALA A 302 -26.07 -10.06 -5.02
C ALA A 302 -26.73 -8.78 -5.56
N SER A 303 -27.97 -8.52 -5.16
CA SER A 303 -28.71 -7.30 -5.53
C SER A 303 -28.37 -6.08 -4.68
N SER A 304 -27.71 -6.27 -3.52
CA SER A 304 -27.20 -5.20 -2.67
C SER A 304 -26.13 -5.74 -1.73
N LEU A 305 -24.88 -5.34 -1.95
CA LEU A 305 -23.75 -5.69 -1.09
C LEU A 305 -23.42 -4.54 -0.15
N PRO A 306 -23.15 -4.81 1.14
CA PRO A 306 -22.68 -3.78 2.05
C PRO A 306 -21.32 -3.27 1.58
N SER A 307 -21.13 -1.96 1.70
CA SER A 307 -19.84 -1.31 1.48
C SER A 307 -18.81 -1.82 2.49
N PHE A 308 -17.58 -2.01 2.04
CA PHE A 308 -16.45 -2.29 2.93
C PHE A 308 -16.00 -1.06 3.71
N PHE A 309 -16.37 0.15 3.27
CA PHE A 309 -15.85 1.38 3.83
C PHE A 309 -16.85 2.02 4.78
N ILE A 310 -16.37 2.36 5.98
CA ILE A 310 -17.13 3.14 6.95
C ILE A 310 -17.18 4.58 6.45
N PRO A 311 -18.38 5.18 6.25
CA PRO A 311 -18.50 6.56 5.81
C PRO A 311 -17.77 7.50 6.77
N ARG A 312 -17.02 8.44 6.20
CA ARG A 312 -16.43 9.53 6.96
C ARG A 312 -17.51 10.52 7.39
N THR A 313 -17.37 11.02 8.59
CA THR A 313 -18.23 11.98 9.28
C THR A 313 -17.69 13.40 9.24
N GLY A 314 -16.44 13.61 8.80
CA GLY A 314 -15.77 14.92 8.80
C GLY A 314 -15.25 15.34 10.18
N SER A 315 -15.38 14.46 11.18
CA SER A 315 -14.88 14.63 12.55
C SER A 315 -13.79 13.61 12.91
N GLU A 316 -13.18 13.01 11.88
CA GLU A 316 -12.09 12.05 12.06
C GLU A 316 -10.85 12.71 12.67
N PHE A 317 -10.15 11.95 13.48
CA PHE A 317 -8.80 12.27 13.96
C PHE A 317 -7.83 11.22 13.42
N ASN A 318 -6.55 11.55 13.34
CA ASN A 318 -5.54 10.57 12.93
C ASN A 318 -5.52 9.40 13.93
N TYR A 319 -5.74 8.19 13.43
CA TYR A 319 -5.77 6.95 14.20
C TYR A 319 -4.43 6.18 14.06
N GLY A 320 -3.30 6.86 14.20
CA GLY A 320 -1.95 6.28 14.06
C GLY A 320 -1.49 5.37 15.20
N TYR A 321 -2.41 4.75 15.93
CA TYR A 321 -2.10 3.87 17.07
C TYR A 321 -1.97 2.40 16.70
N ILE A 322 -2.35 2.01 15.47
CA ILE A 322 -2.14 0.65 14.99
C ILE A 322 -0.68 0.55 14.56
N GLY A 323 0.13 -0.19 15.33
CA GLY A 323 1.49 -0.51 14.95
C GLY A 323 1.48 -1.49 13.79
N ASP A 324 2.15 -1.12 12.70
CA ASP A 324 2.24 -1.88 11.44
C ASP A 324 3.37 -1.26 10.57
N ASP A 325 3.70 -1.87 9.44
CA ASP A 325 4.81 -1.55 8.55
C ASP A 325 4.82 -0.10 8.02
N HIS A 326 3.69 0.60 8.07
CA HIS A 326 3.64 2.01 7.67
C HIS A 326 4.34 2.95 8.66
N ILE A 327 4.49 2.57 9.93
CA ILE A 327 4.95 3.47 11.01
C ILE A 327 6.35 4.05 10.73
N PRO A 328 7.38 3.27 10.33
CA PRO A 328 8.69 3.82 9.99
C PRO A 328 8.65 4.84 8.84
N PHE A 329 7.79 4.64 7.85
CA PHE A 329 7.60 5.56 6.72
C PHE A 329 6.85 6.82 7.14
N LEU A 330 5.79 6.67 7.94
CA LEU A 330 5.02 7.78 8.50
C LEU A 330 5.91 8.72 9.32
N HIS A 331 6.81 8.18 10.15
CA HIS A 331 7.77 8.96 10.92
C HIS A 331 8.77 9.74 10.06
N LYS A 332 9.00 9.31 8.82
CA LYS A 332 9.84 10.00 7.83
C LYS A 332 9.03 10.91 6.89
N GLY A 333 7.74 11.11 7.16
CA GLY A 333 6.88 12.06 6.46
C GLY A 333 6.20 11.51 5.21
N VAL A 334 6.16 10.19 5.00
CA VAL A 334 5.44 9.57 3.89
C VAL A 334 3.93 9.62 4.15
N ASN A 335 3.14 9.90 3.12
CA ASN A 335 1.68 9.87 3.19
C ASN A 335 1.18 8.41 3.14
N ILE A 336 0.37 8.01 4.11
CA ILE A 336 -0.06 6.61 4.30
C ILE A 336 -1.56 6.46 4.04
N LEU A 337 -1.95 5.52 3.19
CA LEU A 337 -3.31 4.95 3.18
C LEU A 337 -3.25 3.55 3.79
N HIS A 338 -3.72 3.42 5.03
CA HIS A 338 -3.75 2.13 5.74
C HIS A 338 -5.07 1.42 5.52
N VAL A 339 -5.05 0.33 4.74
CA VAL A 339 -6.20 -0.50 4.38
C VAL A 339 -6.16 -1.75 5.24
N ILE A 340 -6.61 -1.59 6.49
CA ILE A 340 -6.70 -2.66 7.48
C ILE A 340 -8.13 -2.76 8.02
N ALA A 341 -8.61 -4.00 8.20
CA ALA A 341 -9.94 -4.25 8.75
C ALA A 341 -10.07 -3.72 10.18
N TYR A 342 -11.22 -3.14 10.52
CA TYR A 342 -11.60 -2.75 11.88
C TYR A 342 -13.05 -3.15 12.17
N PRO A 343 -13.34 -3.95 13.21
CA PRO A 343 -12.36 -4.67 14.04
C PRO A 343 -11.53 -5.66 13.21
N PHE A 344 -10.40 -6.12 13.77
CA PHE A 344 -9.59 -7.17 13.15
C PHE A 344 -10.43 -8.44 12.96
N PRO A 345 -10.12 -9.28 11.95
CA PRO A 345 -10.76 -10.58 11.80
C PRO A 345 -10.73 -11.36 13.12
N SER A 346 -11.83 -12.02 13.48
CA SER A 346 -11.93 -12.75 14.76
C SER A 346 -10.95 -13.93 14.89
N VAL A 347 -10.29 -14.29 13.79
CA VAL A 347 -9.26 -15.32 13.69
C VAL A 347 -7.84 -14.79 13.84
N TRP A 348 -7.65 -13.47 13.94
CA TRP A 348 -6.33 -12.83 14.03
C TRP A 348 -5.46 -13.47 15.12
N HIS A 349 -4.22 -13.82 14.75
CA HIS A 349 -3.24 -14.54 15.58
C HIS A 349 -3.72 -15.88 16.17
N ALA A 350 -4.72 -16.51 15.55
CA ALA A 350 -5.19 -17.84 15.90
C ALA A 350 -4.96 -18.82 14.74
N LEU A 351 -4.79 -20.11 15.04
CA LEU A 351 -4.66 -21.16 14.02
C LEU A 351 -5.81 -21.23 13.01
N LYS A 352 -6.96 -20.67 13.35
CA LYS A 352 -8.12 -20.59 12.47
C LYS A 352 -7.96 -19.53 11.38
N ASP A 353 -6.92 -18.70 11.42
CA ASP A 353 -6.56 -17.85 10.28
C ASP A 353 -5.88 -18.69 9.20
N ASP A 354 -6.68 -19.61 8.66
CA ASP A 354 -6.36 -20.57 7.62
C ASP A 354 -7.28 -20.37 6.40
N ALA A 355 -7.22 -21.27 5.41
CA ALA A 355 -8.05 -21.19 4.21
C ALA A 355 -9.56 -21.06 4.49
N SER A 356 -10.04 -21.55 5.64
CA SER A 356 -11.46 -21.51 6.03
C SER A 356 -11.90 -20.15 6.57
N ALA A 357 -10.97 -19.27 6.95
CA ALA A 357 -11.27 -17.89 7.34
C ALA A 357 -11.52 -16.97 6.13
N LEU A 358 -11.09 -17.39 4.93
CA LEU A 358 -11.15 -16.57 3.73
C LEU A 358 -12.52 -16.65 3.06
N ASP A 359 -13.02 -15.49 2.64
CA ASP A 359 -14.23 -15.34 1.86
C ASP A 359 -13.87 -14.98 0.42
N ILE A 360 -13.96 -15.96 -0.48
CA ILE A 360 -13.56 -15.83 -1.90
C ILE A 360 -14.29 -14.65 -2.59
N PRO A 361 -15.62 -14.45 -2.43
CA PRO A 361 -16.30 -13.28 -3.00
C PRO A 361 -15.74 -11.95 -2.48
N THR A 362 -15.49 -11.83 -1.17
CA THR A 362 -14.87 -10.65 -0.57
C THR A 362 -13.48 -10.38 -1.15
N MET A 363 -12.65 -11.39 -1.32
CA MET A 363 -11.32 -11.23 -1.94
C MET A 363 -11.42 -10.82 -3.41
N GLY A 364 -12.38 -11.39 -4.15
CA GLY A 364 -12.69 -10.96 -5.52
C GLY A 364 -13.08 -9.49 -5.60
N ARG A 365 -13.93 -9.01 -4.69
CA ARG A 365 -14.30 -7.59 -4.60
C ARG A 365 -13.09 -6.71 -4.32
N TRP A 366 -12.19 -7.13 -3.43
CA TRP A 366 -10.92 -6.42 -3.18
C TRP A 366 -10.07 -6.30 -4.44
N ASN A 367 -9.88 -7.39 -5.18
CA ASN A 367 -9.15 -7.36 -6.45
C ASN A 367 -9.77 -6.34 -7.42
N LEU A 368 -11.09 -6.32 -7.57
CA LEU A 368 -11.79 -5.36 -8.43
C LEU A 368 -11.59 -3.90 -7.98
N ILE A 369 -11.73 -3.62 -6.69
CA ILE A 369 -11.56 -2.27 -6.11
C ILE A 369 -10.12 -1.79 -6.35
N LEU A 370 -9.12 -2.62 -6.03
CA LEU A 370 -7.70 -2.27 -6.20
C LEU A 370 -7.34 -2.03 -7.66
N ARG A 371 -7.85 -2.86 -8.59
CA ARG A 371 -7.64 -2.67 -10.04
C ARG A 371 -8.17 -1.33 -10.52
N VAL A 372 -9.42 -0.97 -10.20
CA VAL A 372 -10.02 0.32 -10.62
C VAL A 372 -9.29 1.48 -9.97
N PHE A 373 -9.06 1.43 -8.66
CA PHE A 373 -8.39 2.49 -7.91
C PHE A 373 -6.99 2.77 -8.44
N LEU A 374 -6.16 1.74 -8.65
CA LEU A 374 -4.79 1.92 -9.16
C LEU A 374 -4.76 2.26 -10.66
N ALA A 375 -5.72 1.79 -11.45
CA ALA A 375 -5.87 2.21 -12.83
C ALA A 375 -6.11 3.72 -12.92
N GLU A 376 -7.00 4.27 -12.10
CA GLU A 376 -7.28 5.70 -12.05
C GLU A 376 -6.12 6.50 -11.47
N TYR A 377 -5.50 5.99 -10.40
CA TYR A 377 -4.29 6.57 -9.83
C TYR A 377 -3.20 6.71 -10.91
N LEU A 378 -3.05 5.74 -11.81
CA LEU A 378 -1.95 5.77 -12.79
C LEU A 378 -2.40 6.26 -14.18
N ASN A 379 -3.64 6.73 -14.33
CA ASN A 379 -4.22 7.11 -15.62
C ASN A 379 -4.09 5.99 -16.68
N LEU A 380 -4.40 4.76 -16.28
CA LEU A 380 -4.44 3.61 -17.17
C LEU A 380 -5.72 3.67 -18.00
N LEU A 381 -5.62 3.28 -19.27
CA LEU A 381 -6.71 3.38 -20.23
C LEU A 381 -7.12 1.97 -20.71
N PRO A 382 -8.05 1.28 -20.01
CA PRO A 382 -8.66 0.06 -20.53
C PRO A 382 -9.36 0.33 -21.85
N GLU A 383 -9.24 -0.58 -22.83
CA GLU A 383 -9.76 -0.36 -24.18
C GLU A 383 -11.30 -0.28 -24.20
N ASN A 384 -11.76 0.97 -24.38
CA ASN A 384 -12.95 1.44 -25.10
C ASN A 384 -12.83 2.97 -25.33
N SER A 385 -11.59 3.52 -25.29
CA SER A 385 -11.39 4.91 -25.65
C SER A 385 -11.58 5.02 -27.16
N GLU A 386 -12.74 5.50 -27.59
CA GLU A 386 -12.70 6.48 -28.67
C GLU A 386 -11.61 7.48 -28.25
N SER A 387 -10.51 7.49 -28.99
CA SER A 387 -9.51 8.56 -28.91
C SER A 387 -10.29 9.88 -28.76
N PRO A 388 -9.89 10.80 -27.87
CA PRO A 388 -10.47 12.14 -27.89
C PRO A 388 -10.41 12.62 -29.35
N PRO A 389 -11.44 13.30 -29.88
CA PRO A 389 -11.35 13.82 -31.23
C PRO A 389 -10.02 14.56 -31.30
N THR A 390 -9.14 14.08 -32.17
CA THR A 390 -7.92 14.77 -32.52
C THR A 390 -8.38 16.20 -32.75
N HIS A 391 -8.03 17.10 -31.83
CA HIS A 391 -8.12 18.51 -32.14
C HIS A 391 -7.19 18.63 -33.33
N GLU A 392 -7.78 18.66 -34.53
CA GLU A 392 -7.11 19.10 -35.73
C GLU A 392 -6.46 20.40 -35.31
N ARG A 393 -5.16 20.31 -35.05
CA ARG A 393 -4.31 21.45 -34.90
C ARG A 393 -4.43 22.10 -36.25
N LEU A 394 -5.34 23.07 -36.35
CA LEU A 394 -5.43 23.99 -37.46
C LEU A 394 -4.01 24.49 -37.65
N GLN A 395 -3.29 23.86 -38.59
CA GLN A 395 -2.07 24.38 -39.14
C GLN A 395 -2.53 25.65 -39.85
N ARG A 396 -2.60 26.74 -39.09
CA ARG A 396 -2.54 28.07 -39.67
C ARG A 396 -1.21 28.10 -40.40
N SER A 397 -1.29 27.96 -41.71
CA SER A 397 -0.14 28.17 -42.58
C SER A 397 0.49 29.52 -42.23
N ASN A 398 1.81 29.59 -42.22
CA ASN A 398 2.58 30.83 -41.98
C ASN A 398 2.31 31.95 -43.02
N ALA A 399 1.30 31.79 -43.89
CA ALA A 399 0.91 32.76 -44.91
C ALA A 399 -0.08 33.83 -44.42
N GLU A 400 -0.68 33.69 -43.22
CA GLU A 400 -1.68 34.68 -42.72
C GLU A 400 -1.12 35.73 -41.74
N LEU A 401 0.19 35.72 -41.43
CA LEU A 401 0.81 36.68 -40.50
C LEU A 401 1.32 37.99 -41.13
N TRP A 402 1.00 38.27 -42.40
CA TRP A 402 1.45 39.50 -43.11
C TRP A 402 0.31 40.32 -43.72
N ASN A 403 -0.77 40.54 -42.97
CA ASN A 403 -1.75 41.56 -43.35
C ASN A 403 -2.30 42.30 -42.12
N PHE A 404 -1.46 43.07 -41.45
CA PHE A 404 -1.90 44.31 -40.80
C PHE A 404 -0.84 45.39 -41.04
N ARG A 405 -1.30 46.48 -41.65
CA ARG A 405 -0.56 47.71 -41.95
C ARG A 405 -0.19 48.48 -40.70
#